data_AF-A0A4U0ZMR5-F1
#
_entry.id   AF-A0A4U0ZMR5-F1
#
_cell.length_a   1.000
_cell.length_b   1.000
_cell.length_c   1.000
_cell.angle_alpha   90.00
_cell.angle_beta   90.00
_cell.angle_gamma   90.00
#
_symmetry.space_group_name_H-M   'P 1'
#
loop_
_entity.id
_entity.type
_entity.pdbx_description
1 polymer ?
#
loop_
_entity_poly.entity_id
_entity_poly.type
_entity_poly.pdbx_seq_one_letter_code
_entity_poly.pdbx_strand_id
1 'polypeptide(L)'
;MPFLAAVSHNDNGHPIHMRMSKVKAFTSNEIERWALRRLDDNCVVVTDGFRSFSSICHVVDLHHSINTAGIYEDPDNKFFHWVNTMIGNVKRSIHGTYHSVSSEHLPRYLAEFNFRFNNRFNMGSMIEILIKQAIKTEPLPQYKLKRAEEWG
;
A
#
# COMPACT_ATOMS: atom_id res chain seq x y z
N MET A 1 7.16 -5.25 11.68
CA MET A 1 6.86 -6.00 10.45
C MET A 1 7.02 -5.10 9.25
N PRO A 2 7.72 -5.51 8.19
CA PRO A 2 7.91 -4.68 7.02
C PRO A 2 6.67 -4.71 6.10
N PHE A 3 6.26 -3.53 5.64
CA PHE A 3 5.25 -3.36 4.61
C PHE A 3 5.63 -2.16 3.73
N LEU A 4 5.22 -2.20 2.47
CA LEU A 4 5.34 -1.08 1.53
C LEU A 4 4.03 -0.31 1.46
N ALA A 5 4.14 1.00 1.24
CA ALA A 5 3.00 1.87 0.97
C ALA A 5 3.29 2.68 -0.30
N ALA A 6 2.33 2.72 -1.20
CA ALA A 6 2.35 3.53 -2.40
C ALA A 6 1.01 4.27 -2.56
N VAL A 7 1.09 5.46 -3.16
CA VAL A 7 -0.05 6.34 -3.39
C VAL A 7 0.07 6.87 -4.82
N SER A 8 -1.03 6.80 -5.57
CA SER A 8 -1.14 7.49 -6.85
C SER A 8 -1.90 8.78 -6.66
N HIS A 9 -1.57 9.80 -7.45
CA HIS A 9 -2.22 11.10 -7.46
C HIS A 9 -2.90 11.35 -8.81
N ASN A 10 -3.89 12.24 -8.82
CA ASN A 10 -4.35 12.86 -10.06
C ASN A 10 -3.51 14.10 -10.40
N ASP A 11 -3.84 14.75 -11.52
CA ASP A 11 -3.14 15.94 -12.02
C ASP A 11 -3.16 17.13 -11.04
N ASN A 12 -4.11 17.16 -10.12
CA ASN A 12 -4.21 18.18 -9.07
C ASN A 12 -3.38 17.82 -7.81
N GLY A 13 -2.62 16.72 -7.83
CA GLY A 13 -1.84 16.24 -6.69
C GLY A 13 -2.68 15.62 -5.56
N HIS A 14 -3.96 15.34 -5.80
CA HIS A 14 -4.82 14.66 -4.84
C HIS A 14 -4.66 13.14 -4.95
N PRO A 15 -4.61 12.40 -3.83
CA PRO A 15 -4.45 10.97 -3.87
C PRO A 15 -5.69 10.33 -4.46
N ILE A 16 -5.54 9.36 -5.34
CA ILE A 16 -6.66 8.63 -5.96
C ILE A 16 -6.68 7.18 -5.46
N HIS A 17 -5.54 6.49 -5.49
CA HIS A 17 -5.43 5.12 -4.98
C HIS A 17 -4.29 4.95 -3.97
N MET A 18 -4.52 4.04 -3.02
CA MET A 18 -3.55 3.55 -2.05
C MET A 18 -3.26 2.07 -2.33
N ARG A 19 -1.99 1.69 -2.14
CA ARG A 19 -1.57 0.30 -2.02
C ARG A 19 -0.62 0.13 -0.84
N MET A 20 -1.07 -0.59 0.18
CA MET A 20 -0.24 -1.11 1.25
C MET A 20 -0.09 -2.62 1.14
N SER A 21 1.11 -3.15 1.31
CA SER A 21 1.37 -4.59 1.18
C SER A 21 2.43 -5.03 2.17
N LYS A 22 2.15 -6.11 2.91
CA LYS A 22 3.18 -6.81 3.69
C LYS A 22 4.23 -7.31 2.71
N VAL A 23 5.50 -7.10 3.03
CA VAL A 23 6.64 -7.68 2.30
C VAL A 23 7.41 -8.58 3.24
N LYS A 24 8.21 -9.50 2.70
CA LYS A 24 9.05 -10.38 3.53
C LYS A 24 10.21 -9.61 4.16
N ALA A 25 10.84 -8.74 3.36
CA ALA A 25 11.98 -7.92 3.76
C ALA A 25 12.11 -6.70 2.83
N PHE A 26 12.89 -5.70 3.25
CA PHE A 26 13.19 -4.51 2.44
C PHE A 26 14.42 -4.73 1.55
N THR A 27 14.39 -5.78 0.72
CA THR A 27 15.45 -6.10 -0.25
C THR A 27 15.04 -5.69 -1.65
N SER A 28 16.00 -5.37 -2.51
CA SER A 28 15.73 -4.97 -3.91
C SER A 28 14.90 -6.01 -4.66
N ASN A 29 15.25 -7.29 -4.56
CA ASN A 29 14.50 -8.36 -5.21
C ASN A 29 13.05 -8.51 -4.71
N GLU A 30 12.78 -8.27 -3.43
CA GLU A 30 11.40 -8.29 -2.91
C GLU A 30 10.61 -7.07 -3.39
N ILE A 31 11.24 -5.90 -3.44
CA ILE A 31 10.63 -4.66 -3.93
C ILE A 31 10.34 -4.74 -5.43
N GLU A 32 11.26 -5.27 -6.23
CA GLU A 32 11.07 -5.48 -7.68
C GLU A 32 9.90 -6.43 -7.94
N ARG A 33 9.83 -7.57 -7.24
CA ARG A 33 8.69 -8.51 -7.31
C ARG A 33 7.38 -7.88 -6.87
N TRP A 34 7.42 -6.98 -5.90
CA TRP A 34 6.23 -6.25 -5.48
C TRP A 34 5.81 -5.26 -6.56
N ALA A 35 6.75 -4.50 -7.13
CA ALA A 35 6.50 -3.53 -8.19
C ALA A 35 5.88 -4.21 -9.42
N LEU A 36 6.47 -5.32 -9.90
CA LEU A 36 5.98 -6.09 -11.05
C LEU A 36 4.53 -6.54 -10.89
N ARG A 37 4.07 -6.77 -9.65
CA ARG A 37 2.72 -7.25 -9.37
C ARG A 37 1.70 -6.13 -9.14
N ARG A 38 2.15 -4.89 -8.90
CA ARG A 38 1.31 -3.84 -8.31
C ARG A 38 1.36 -2.51 -9.04
N LEU A 39 2.37 -2.27 -9.85
CA LEU A 39 2.55 -1.04 -10.60
C LEU A 39 2.29 -1.30 -12.09
N ASP A 40 1.83 -0.26 -12.77
CA ASP A 40 1.75 -0.23 -14.23
C ASP A 40 3.15 0.04 -14.80
N ASP A 41 3.53 -0.60 -15.90
CA ASP A 41 4.84 -0.42 -16.50
C ASP A 41 5.03 0.98 -17.10
N ASN A 42 3.96 1.72 -17.39
CA ASN A 42 4.01 3.08 -17.91
C ASN A 42 3.95 4.16 -16.82
N CYS A 43 4.00 3.80 -15.53
CA CYS A 43 3.89 4.78 -14.45
C CYS A 43 5.23 5.44 -14.12
N VAL A 44 5.15 6.67 -13.58
CA VAL A 44 6.29 7.36 -12.97
C VAL A 44 6.24 7.14 -11.46
N VAL A 45 7.32 6.61 -10.89
CA VAL A 45 7.44 6.32 -9.46
C VAL A 45 8.47 7.25 -8.82
N VAL A 46 8.05 7.89 -7.73
CA VAL A 46 8.93 8.69 -6.88
C VAL A 46 9.08 8.01 -5.52
N THR A 47 10.32 7.76 -5.09
CA THR A 47 10.64 7.18 -3.77
C THR A 47 11.61 8.07 -3.01
N ASP A 48 11.80 7.78 -1.72
CA ASP A 48 12.93 8.31 -0.97
C ASP A 48 14.27 7.68 -1.44
N GLY A 49 15.35 8.08 -0.76
CA GLY A 49 16.71 7.62 -1.01
C GLY A 49 17.02 6.20 -0.55
N PHE A 50 16.02 5.39 -0.17
CA PHE A 50 16.30 4.04 0.29
C PHE A 50 16.76 3.13 -0.86
N ARG A 51 18.00 2.63 -0.75
CA ARG A 51 18.72 1.95 -1.83
C ARG A 51 17.94 0.81 -2.49
N SER A 52 17.17 0.03 -1.73
CA SER A 52 16.45 -1.11 -2.29
C SER A 52 15.38 -0.70 -3.31
N PHE A 53 14.89 0.54 -3.27
CA PHE A 53 13.94 1.07 -4.26
C PHE A 53 14.55 1.25 -5.66
N SER A 54 15.87 1.28 -5.80
CA SER A 54 16.51 1.46 -7.12
C SER A 54 16.09 0.38 -8.14
N SER A 55 15.74 -0.83 -7.66
CA SER A 55 15.23 -1.91 -8.51
C SER A 55 13.90 -1.63 -9.21
N ILE A 56 13.15 -0.61 -8.77
CA ILE A 56 11.89 -0.22 -9.40
C ILE A 56 12.12 0.28 -10.83
N CYS A 57 13.30 0.83 -11.15
CA CYS A 57 13.63 1.30 -12.50
C CYS A 57 13.61 0.18 -13.56
N HIS A 58 13.65 -1.10 -13.15
CA HIS A 58 13.52 -2.23 -14.07
C HIS A 58 12.06 -2.53 -14.46
N VAL A 59 11.09 -1.94 -13.78
CA VAL A 59 9.68 -2.31 -13.83
C VAL A 59 8.80 -1.22 -14.42
N VAL A 60 9.18 0.04 -14.24
CA VAL A 60 8.36 1.20 -14.58
C VAL A 60 9.10 2.13 -15.53
N ASP A 61 8.35 2.95 -16.28
CA ASP A 61 8.88 3.88 -17.28
C ASP A 61 9.94 4.84 -16.70
N LEU A 62 9.64 5.41 -15.52
CA LEU A 62 10.58 6.29 -14.84
C LEU A 62 10.55 6.10 -13.33
N HIS A 63 11.72 5.85 -12.74
CA HIS A 63 11.92 5.87 -11.30
C HIS A 63 12.80 7.07 -10.90
N HIS A 64 12.29 7.90 -10.01
CA HIS A 64 13.02 9.02 -9.42
C HIS A 64 13.19 8.79 -7.90
N SER A 65 14.43 8.89 -7.42
CA SER A 65 14.74 8.81 -6.00
C SER A 65 15.10 10.19 -5.48
N ILE A 66 14.38 10.64 -4.45
CA ILE A 66 14.63 11.91 -3.79
C ILE A 66 15.48 11.67 -2.54
N ASN A 67 16.60 12.37 -2.45
CA ASN A 67 17.39 12.38 -1.21
C ASN A 67 16.63 13.16 -0.13
N THR A 68 16.22 12.46 0.93
CA THR A 68 15.44 13.03 2.05
C THR A 68 16.24 13.91 3.00
N ALA A 69 17.57 13.95 2.87
CA ALA A 69 18.39 14.88 3.64
C ALA A 69 18.01 16.33 3.30
N GLY A 70 17.60 17.11 4.30
CA GLY A 70 17.19 18.51 4.15
C GLY A 70 15.78 18.73 3.59
N ILE A 71 15.03 17.69 3.21
CA ILE A 71 13.65 17.83 2.69
C ILE A 71 12.72 18.50 3.70
N TYR A 72 12.91 18.22 4.99
CA TYR A 72 12.09 18.80 6.06
C TYR A 72 12.48 20.24 6.43
N GLU A 73 13.54 20.79 5.82
CA GLU A 73 13.94 22.20 6.00
C GLU A 73 13.11 23.14 5.12
N ASP A 74 12.54 22.61 4.03
CA ASP A 74 11.56 23.30 3.21
C ASP A 74 10.13 22.96 3.68
N PRO A 75 9.42 23.88 4.36
CA PRO A 75 8.06 23.64 4.84
C PRO A 75 7.03 23.47 3.72
N ASP A 76 7.34 23.87 2.49
CA ASP A 76 6.48 23.69 1.32
C ASP A 76 6.69 22.33 0.64
N ASN A 77 7.69 21.55 1.06
CA ASN A 77 7.96 20.24 0.49
C ASN A 77 6.88 19.22 0.87
N LYS A 78 6.09 18.81 -0.13
CA LYS A 78 4.94 17.90 0.04
C LYS A 78 5.07 16.59 -0.72
N PHE A 79 6.26 16.24 -1.24
CA PHE A 79 6.46 15.04 -2.07
C PHE A 79 5.90 13.77 -1.43
N PHE A 80 6.16 13.57 -0.12
CA PHE A 80 5.72 12.39 0.61
C PHE A 80 4.54 12.66 1.56
N HIS A 81 3.88 13.83 1.45
CA HIS A 81 2.81 14.25 2.37
C HIS A 81 1.68 13.21 2.45
N TRP A 82 1.18 12.75 1.30
CA TRP A 82 0.07 11.80 1.26
C TRP A 82 0.45 10.41 1.75
N VAL A 83 1.59 9.86 1.31
CA VAL A 83 2.02 8.53 1.76
C VAL A 83 2.29 8.51 3.27
N ASN A 84 2.92 9.55 3.81
CA ASN A 84 3.16 9.67 5.25
C ASN A 84 1.86 9.83 6.05
N THR A 85 0.94 10.68 5.57
CA THR A 85 -0.39 10.85 6.18
C THR A 85 -1.16 9.52 6.21
N MET A 86 -1.13 8.78 5.11
CA MET A 86 -1.78 7.48 5.00
C MET A 86 -1.18 6.44 5.92
N ILE A 87 0.15 6.33 5.97
CA ILE A 87 0.85 5.45 6.92
C ILE A 87 0.46 5.83 8.37
N GLY A 88 0.41 7.12 8.68
CA GLY A 88 -0.01 7.62 9.99
C GLY A 88 -1.45 7.23 10.33
N ASN A 89 -2.38 7.36 9.39
CA ASN A 89 -3.79 6.97 9.57
C ASN A 89 -3.93 5.47 9.82
N VAL A 90 -3.23 4.65 9.04
CA VAL A 90 -3.23 3.19 9.22
C VAL A 90 -2.65 2.81 10.58
N LYS A 91 -1.50 3.38 10.98
CA LYS A 91 -0.92 3.14 12.31
C LYS A 91 -1.88 3.52 13.43
N ARG A 92 -2.51 4.69 13.35
CA ARG A 92 -3.48 5.17 14.36
C ARG A 92 -4.72 4.28 14.45
N SER A 93 -5.31 3.93 13.31
CA SER A 93 -6.49 3.06 13.31
C SER A 93 -6.15 1.65 13.79
N ILE A 94 -4.98 1.13 13.43
CA ILE A 94 -4.51 -0.16 13.93
C ILE A 94 -4.37 -0.13 15.47
N HIS A 95 -3.78 0.93 16.01
CA HIS A 95 -3.60 1.08 17.46
C HIS A 95 -4.89 1.34 18.23
N GLY A 96 -5.82 2.13 17.67
CA GLY A 96 -7.05 2.54 18.36
C GLY A 96 -8.21 1.57 18.21
N THR A 97 -8.28 0.79 17.13
CA THR A 97 -9.42 -0.08 16.82
C THR A 97 -9.19 -1.52 17.26
N TYR A 98 -7.96 -2.03 17.20
CA TYR A 98 -7.67 -3.42 17.55
C TYR A 98 -7.07 -3.51 18.96
N HIS A 99 -7.72 -4.26 19.85
CA HIS A 99 -7.24 -4.52 21.21
C HIS A 99 -5.87 -5.23 21.21
N SER A 100 -5.62 -6.06 20.19
CA SER A 100 -4.31 -6.62 19.88
C SER A 100 -4.12 -6.71 18.37
N VAL A 101 -2.92 -6.38 17.89
CA VAL A 101 -2.58 -6.42 16.48
C VAL A 101 -1.65 -7.60 16.27
N SER A 102 -2.21 -8.70 15.78
CA SER A 102 -1.39 -9.85 15.40
C SER A 102 -0.66 -9.55 14.09
N SER A 103 0.64 -9.79 14.09
CA SER A 103 1.46 -9.78 12.88
C SER A 103 0.94 -10.74 11.80
N GLU A 104 0.24 -11.78 12.25
CA GLU A 104 -0.40 -12.78 11.41
C GLU A 104 -1.49 -12.18 10.50
N HIS A 105 -2.20 -11.17 10.98
CA HIS A 105 -3.35 -10.59 10.30
C HIS A 105 -3.04 -9.27 9.58
N LEU A 106 -1.78 -8.81 9.61
CA LEU A 106 -1.36 -7.58 8.95
C LEU A 106 -1.82 -7.48 7.49
N PRO A 107 -1.71 -8.52 6.64
CA PRO A 107 -2.22 -8.46 5.26
C PRO A 107 -3.71 -8.12 5.18
N ARG A 108 -4.54 -8.67 6.08
CA ARG A 108 -5.99 -8.42 6.13
C ARG A 108 -6.29 -6.98 6.52
N TYR A 109 -5.61 -6.47 7.55
CA TYR A 109 -5.75 -5.07 7.96
C TYR A 109 -5.38 -4.11 6.83
N LEU A 110 -4.22 -4.33 6.19
CA LEU A 110 -3.78 -3.50 5.06
C LEU A 110 -4.74 -3.60 3.87
N ALA A 111 -5.28 -4.79 3.57
CA ALA A 111 -6.26 -4.98 2.52
C ALA A 111 -7.56 -4.22 2.80
N GLU A 112 -8.02 -4.18 4.05
CA GLU A 112 -9.19 -3.38 4.45
C GLU A 112 -8.94 -1.88 4.18
N PHE A 113 -7.80 -1.34 4.58
CA PHE A 113 -7.46 0.07 4.31
C PHE A 113 -7.39 0.37 2.82
N ASN A 114 -6.74 -0.52 2.04
CA ASN A 114 -6.71 -0.41 0.58
C ASN A 114 -8.13 -0.38 0.00
N PHE A 115 -8.98 -1.32 0.42
CA PHE A 115 -10.34 -1.43 -0.09
C PHE A 115 -11.17 -0.20 0.24
N ARG A 116 -11.16 0.24 1.50
CA ARG A 116 -11.92 1.42 1.95
C ARG A 116 -11.43 2.70 1.27
N PHE A 117 -10.12 2.90 1.19
CA PHE A 117 -9.56 4.10 0.57
C PHE A 117 -9.86 4.15 -0.93
N ASN A 118 -9.68 3.04 -1.65
CA ASN A 118 -9.86 2.98 -3.10
C ASN A 118 -11.33 3.06 -3.53
N ASN A 119 -12.28 2.85 -2.61
CA ASN A 119 -13.72 2.96 -2.89
C ASN A 119 -14.39 4.16 -2.19
N ARG A 120 -13.62 5.04 -1.52
CA ARG A 120 -14.15 6.12 -0.68
C ARG A 120 -15.03 7.13 -1.42
N PHE A 121 -14.86 7.28 -2.72
CA PHE A 121 -15.68 8.18 -3.54
C PHE A 121 -17.04 7.57 -3.92
N ASN A 122 -17.21 6.25 -3.76
CA ASN A 122 -18.46 5.55 -4.04
C ASN A 122 -18.75 4.51 -2.94
N MET A 123 -18.91 4.99 -1.70
CA MET A 123 -19.09 4.11 -0.54
C MET A 123 -20.34 3.24 -0.64
N GLY A 124 -21.42 3.73 -1.26
CA GLY A 124 -22.66 2.97 -1.47
C GLY A 124 -22.44 1.69 -2.28
N SER A 125 -21.51 1.72 -3.23
CA SER A 125 -21.17 0.55 -4.06
C SER A 125 -20.34 -0.52 -3.34
N MET A 126 -19.77 -0.24 -2.16
CA MET A 126 -18.86 -1.17 -1.50
C MET A 126 -19.52 -2.49 -1.13
N ILE A 127 -20.78 -2.46 -0.69
CA ILE A 127 -21.54 -3.68 -0.36
C ILE A 127 -21.73 -4.52 -1.63
N GLU A 128 -22.10 -3.89 -2.73
CA GLU A 128 -22.28 -4.58 -4.01
C GLU A 128 -20.97 -5.21 -4.50
N ILE A 129 -19.85 -4.48 -4.37
CA ILE A 129 -18.52 -5.01 -4.71
C ILE A 129 -18.21 -6.23 -3.84
N LEU A 130 -18.44 -6.17 -2.53
CA LEU A 130 -18.21 -7.30 -1.63
C LEU A 130 -19.07 -8.51 -2.00
N ILE A 131 -20.35 -8.32 -2.29
CA ILE A 131 -21.25 -9.40 -2.75
C ILE A 131 -20.73 -10.01 -4.06
N LYS A 132 -20.37 -9.17 -5.04
CA LYS A 132 -19.80 -9.63 -6.32
C LYS A 132 -18.52 -10.44 -6.12
N GLN A 133 -17.63 -10.02 -5.21
CA GLN A 133 -16.41 -10.77 -4.91
C GLN A 133 -16.71 -12.06 -4.15
N ALA A 134 -17.66 -12.05 -3.22
CA ALA A 134 -18.05 -13.25 -2.46
C ALA A 134 -18.61 -14.35 -3.38
N ILE A 135 -19.39 -13.98 -4.40
CA ILE A 135 -19.91 -14.92 -5.40
C ILE A 135 -18.79 -15.55 -6.25
N LYS A 136 -17.74 -14.77 -6.55
CA LYS A 136 -16.61 -15.23 -7.39
C LYS A 136 -15.53 -15.99 -6.62
N THR A 137 -15.47 -15.82 -5.31
CA THR A 137 -14.43 -16.42 -4.47
C THR A 137 -14.85 -17.82 -4.08
N GLU A 138 -13.95 -18.79 -4.25
CA GLU A 138 -14.21 -20.15 -3.78
C GLU A 138 -14.44 -20.18 -2.25
N PRO A 139 -15.39 -21.01 -1.77
CA PRO A 139 -15.65 -21.13 -0.35
C PRO A 139 -14.39 -21.60 0.40
N LEU A 140 -13.93 -20.80 1.35
CA LEU A 140 -12.73 -21.09 2.13
C LEU A 140 -13.13 -21.63 3.52
N PRO A 141 -12.69 -22.85 3.91
CA PRO A 141 -12.95 -23.38 5.24
C PRO A 141 -12.44 -22.44 6.35
N GLN A 142 -13.16 -22.38 7.47
CA GLN A 142 -12.83 -21.45 8.57
C GLN A 142 -11.40 -21.59 9.08
N TYR A 143 -10.85 -22.80 9.14
CA TYR A 143 -9.46 -23.00 9.56
C TYR A 143 -8.45 -22.40 8.58
N LYS A 144 -8.75 -22.34 7.27
CA LYS A 144 -7.92 -21.66 6.27
C LYS A 144 -8.06 -20.14 6.36
N LEU A 145 -9.27 -19.63 6.65
CA LEU A 145 -9.51 -18.20 6.88
C LEU A 145 -8.74 -17.68 8.11
N LYS A 146 -8.61 -18.51 9.16
CA LYS A 146 -7.88 -18.16 10.37
C LYS A 146 -6.36 -18.17 10.19
N ARG A 147 -5.83 -18.96 9.26
CA ARG A 147 -4.39 -19.00 8.98
C ARG A 147 -3.93 -17.70 8.33
N ALA A 148 -2.78 -17.19 8.77
CA ALA A 148 -2.02 -16.16 8.07
C ALA A 148 -1.97 -16.46 6.57
N GLU A 149 -2.37 -15.50 5.73
CA GLU A 149 -2.11 -15.61 4.30
C GLU A 149 -0.60 -15.49 4.09
N GLU A 150 0.02 -16.55 3.56
CA GLU A 150 1.43 -16.53 3.12
C GLU A 150 1.63 -15.64 1.88
N TRP A 151 0.54 -15.14 1.32
CA TRP A 151 0.50 -14.35 0.10
C TRP A 151 0.66 -12.85 0.42
N GLY A 152 1.89 -12.37 0.30
CA GLY A 152 2.26 -10.97 0.09
C GLY A 152 2.65 -10.71 -1.35
#